data_AF-A0A963FK09-F1
#
_entry.id   AF-A0A963FK09-F1
#
_cell.length_a   1.000
_cell.length_b   1.000
_cell.length_c   1.000
_cell.angle_alpha   90.00
_cell.angle_beta   90.00
_cell.angle_gamma   90.00
#
_symmetry.space_group_name_H-M   'P 1'
#
loop_
_entity.id
_entity.type
_entity.pdbx_description
1 polymer ?
#
loop_
_entity_poly.entity_id
_entity_poly.type
_entity_poly.pdbx_seq_one_letter_code
_entity_poly.pdbx_strand_id
1 'polypeptide(L)'
;MSEVDVNQVLAQMRVLAAQAQGLETARPAQGPGQDFADLLKQSVDKVNATQGEAKRLSEAFETGAKDADLGQVMVAVQKASVSFQAMTQVRNKLVEAYRDVMNMPL
;
A
#
# COMPACT_ATOMS: atom_id res chain seq x y z
N MET A 1 -20.01 -1.30 50.57
CA MET A 1 -19.91 -0.62 49.26
C MET A 1 -18.53 0.04 49.10
N SER A 2 -17.42 -0.67 49.38
CA SER A 2 -16.06 -0.06 49.34
C SER A 2 -14.97 -1.00 48.82
N GLU A 3 -15.30 -2.19 48.31
CA GLU A 3 -14.32 -3.15 47.77
C GLU A 3 -14.12 -3.04 46.25
N VAL A 4 -14.97 -2.28 45.55
CA VAL A 4 -14.95 -2.15 44.08
C VAL A 4 -13.94 -1.09 43.61
N ASP A 5 -13.62 -0.10 44.44
CA ASP A 5 -12.68 0.99 44.11
C ASP A 5 -11.22 0.56 44.13
N VAL A 6 -10.82 -0.36 45.03
CA VAL A 6 -9.41 -0.75 45.19
C VAL A 6 -8.86 -1.41 43.92
N ASN A 7 -9.67 -2.25 43.26
CA ASN A 7 -9.29 -2.88 42.00
C ASN A 7 -9.24 -1.88 40.83
N GLN A 8 -10.08 -0.84 40.84
CA GLN A 8 -10.06 0.21 39.81
C GLN A 8 -8.87 1.15 39.96
N VAL A 9 -8.52 1.51 41.19
CA VAL A 9 -7.33 2.33 41.49
C VAL A 9 -6.05 1.58 41.13
N LEU A 10 -5.97 0.27 41.41
CA LEU A 10 -4.83 -0.56 41.00
C LEU A 10 -4.74 -0.71 39.47
N ALA A 11 -5.87 -0.76 38.76
CA ALA A 11 -5.89 -0.76 37.30
C ALA A 11 -5.41 0.58 36.71
N GLN A 12 -5.83 1.71 37.29
CA GLN A 12 -5.34 3.04 36.89
C GLN A 12 -3.84 3.20 37.14
N MET A 13 -3.32 2.70 38.27
CA MET A 13 -1.89 2.77 38.55
C MET A 13 -1.06 1.94 37.56
N ARG A 14 -1.57 0.81 37.04
CA ARG A 14 -0.90 0.05 35.97
C ARG A 14 -0.87 0.79 34.64
N VAL A 15 -1.95 1.47 34.27
CA VAL A 15 -2.01 2.26 33.03
C VAL A 15 -1.04 3.43 33.09
N LEU A 16 -0.95 4.10 34.25
CA LEU A 16 -0.01 5.21 34.44
C LEU A 16 1.45 4.72 34.49
N ALA A 17 1.71 3.54 35.07
CA ALA A 17 3.03 2.91 35.04
C ALA A 17 3.46 2.48 33.62
N ALA A 18 2.53 2.00 32.80
CA ALA A 18 2.79 1.68 31.39
C ALA A 18 3.10 2.93 30.56
N GLN A 19 2.40 4.03 30.80
CA GLN A 19 2.69 5.33 30.16
C GLN A 19 4.04 5.91 30.60
N ALA A 20 4.42 5.75 31.88
CA ALA A 20 5.70 6.23 32.41
C ALA A 20 6.91 5.42 31.91
N GLN A 21 6.71 4.16 31.49
CA GLN A 21 7.78 3.33 30.91
C GLN A 21 8.03 3.60 29.42
N GLY A 22 7.35 4.56 28.79
CA GLY A 22 7.55 4.86 27.36
C GLY A 22 7.18 3.69 26.45
N LEU A 23 6.51 2.67 26.98
CA LEU A 23 5.75 1.73 26.18
C LEU A 23 4.47 2.45 25.79
N GLU A 24 4.58 3.26 24.74
CA GLU A 24 3.45 3.45 23.85
C GLU A 24 2.82 2.08 23.69
N THR A 25 1.59 1.93 24.16
CA THR A 25 0.74 0.80 23.81
C THR A 25 0.69 0.80 22.30
N ALA A 26 1.62 0.06 21.68
CA ALA A 26 1.56 -0.28 20.30
C ALA A 26 0.18 -0.89 20.13
N ARG A 27 -0.69 -0.17 19.40
CA ARG A 27 -1.83 -0.80 18.74
C ARG A 27 -1.31 -2.13 18.22
N PRO A 28 -2.05 -3.24 18.39
CA PRO A 28 -1.63 -4.49 17.80
C PRO A 28 -1.34 -4.18 16.34
N ALA A 29 -0.06 -4.23 15.98
CA ALA A 29 0.36 -4.00 14.62
C ALA A 29 -0.35 -5.11 13.85
N GLN A 30 -1.38 -4.73 13.09
CA GLN A 30 -1.90 -5.57 12.03
C GLN A 30 -0.65 -5.98 11.27
N GLY A 31 -0.34 -7.28 11.31
CA GLY A 31 0.98 -7.76 10.90
C GLY A 31 1.30 -7.21 9.50
N PRO A 32 2.58 -7.01 9.15
CA PRO A 32 3.00 -6.38 7.89
C PRO A 32 2.34 -6.94 6.61
N GLY A 33 1.75 -8.14 6.67
CA GLY A 33 0.94 -8.71 5.60
C GLY A 33 -0.45 -8.10 5.36
N GLN A 34 -1.07 -7.46 6.35
CA GLN A 34 -2.38 -6.81 6.20
C GLN A 34 -2.24 -5.48 5.42
N ASP A 35 -1.24 -4.67 5.79
CA ASP A 35 -0.87 -3.46 5.06
C ASP A 35 -0.42 -3.77 3.62
N PHE A 36 0.33 -4.86 3.41
CA PHE A 36 0.73 -5.27 2.06
C PHE A 36 -0.45 -5.74 1.20
N ALA A 37 -1.38 -6.51 1.76
CA ALA A 37 -2.57 -6.96 1.05
C ALA A 37 -3.48 -5.79 0.64
N ASP A 38 -3.63 -4.79 1.50
CA ASP A 38 -4.39 -3.58 1.20
C ASP A 38 -3.70 -2.69 0.15
N LEU A 39 -2.38 -2.56 0.21
CA LEU A 39 -1.59 -1.89 -0.82
C LEU A 39 -1.66 -2.62 -2.17
N LEU A 40 -1.65 -3.95 -2.16
CA LEU A 40 -1.79 -4.76 -3.37
C LEU A 40 -3.18 -4.57 -3.99
N LYS A 41 -4.23 -4.60 -3.17
CA LYS A 41 -5.61 -4.34 -3.60
C LYS A 41 -5.75 -2.96 -4.23
N GLN A 42 -5.24 -1.92 -3.55
CA GLN A 42 -5.24 -0.55 -4.09
C GLN A 42 -4.45 -0.44 -5.39
N SER A 43 -3.35 -1.17 -5.53
CA SER A 43 -2.55 -1.19 -6.75
C SER A 43 -3.31 -1.82 -7.92
N VAL A 44 -4.03 -2.92 -7.69
CA VAL A 44 -4.89 -3.57 -8.69
C VAL A 44 -6.03 -2.65 -9.11
N ASP A 45 -6.70 -2.01 -8.15
CA ASP A 45 -7.79 -1.06 -8.43
C ASP A 45 -7.30 0.14 -9.26
N LYS A 46 -6.08 0.63 -8.96
CA LYS A 46 -5.45 1.72 -9.71
C LYS A 46 -5.09 1.33 -11.14
N VAL A 47 -4.64 0.09 -11.37
CA VAL A 47 -4.40 -0.43 -12.73
C VAL A 47 -5.71 -0.50 -13.52
N ASN A 48 -6.80 -0.99 -12.90
CA ASN A 48 -8.11 -1.04 -13.55
C ASN A 48 -8.61 0.36 -13.94
N ALA A 49 -8.48 1.34 -13.04
CA ALA A 49 -8.83 2.73 -13.33
C ALA A 49 -7.99 3.30 -14.49
N THR A 50 -6.69 2.99 -14.53
CA THR A 50 -5.79 3.46 -15.58
C THR A 50 -6.13 2.83 -16.94
N GLN A 51 -6.50 1.55 -16.98
CA GLN A 51 -6.96 0.89 -18.21
C GLN A 51 -8.27 1.50 -18.73
N GLY A 52 -9.20 1.85 -17.83
CA GLY A 52 -10.45 2.54 -18.20
C GLY A 52 -10.19 3.89 -18.85
N GLU A 53 -9.28 4.69 -18.30
CA GLU A 53 -8.93 5.99 -18.88
C GLU A 53 -8.19 5.85 -20.21
N ALA A 54 -7.32 4.84 -20.37
CA ALA A 54 -6.67 4.55 -21.64
C ALA A 54 -7.69 4.21 -22.72
N LYS A 55 -8.69 3.37 -22.41
CA LYS A 55 -9.77 3.02 -23.34
C LYS A 55 -10.58 4.26 -23.75
N ARG A 56 -10.88 5.15 -22.80
CA ARG A 56 -11.59 6.42 -23.06
C ARG A 56 -10.79 7.34 -23.97
N LEU A 57 -9.48 7.44 -23.76
CA LEU A 57 -8.58 8.25 -24.58
C LEU A 57 -8.40 7.66 -25.99
N SER A 58 -8.32 6.34 -26.12
CA SER A 58 -8.29 5.66 -27.43
C SER A 58 -9.58 5.91 -28.22
N GLU A 59 -10.74 5.78 -27.57
CA GLU A 59 -12.03 6.11 -28.20
C GLU A 59 -12.09 7.59 -28.60
N ALA A 60 -11.63 8.52 -27.74
CA ALA A 60 -11.56 9.94 -28.08
C ALA A 60 -10.63 10.23 -29.28
N PHE A 61 -9.49 9.53 -29.36
CA PHE A 61 -8.54 9.66 -30.47
C PHE A 61 -9.10 9.10 -31.79
N GLU A 62 -9.75 7.93 -31.77
CA GLU A 62 -10.41 7.35 -32.93
C GLU A 62 -11.54 8.23 -33.47
N THR A 63 -12.22 8.99 -32.60
CA THR A 63 -13.24 9.98 -33.00
C THR A 63 -12.67 11.29 -33.55
N GLY A 64 -11.34 11.45 -33.63
CA GLY A 64 -10.69 12.63 -34.19
C GLY A 64 -10.65 13.83 -33.24
N ALA A 65 -10.64 13.61 -31.92
CA ALA A 65 -10.45 14.67 -30.94
C ALA A 65 -9.08 15.36 -31.13
N LYS A 66 -9.10 16.69 -31.18
CA LYS A 66 -8.01 17.58 -31.60
C LYS A 66 -6.77 17.62 -30.69
N ASP A 67 -6.68 16.77 -29.68
CA ASP A 67 -5.77 16.94 -28.54
C ASP A 67 -4.46 16.15 -28.62
N ALA A 68 -4.26 15.31 -29.64
CA ALA A 68 -3.05 14.50 -29.79
C ALA A 68 -1.94 15.23 -30.55
N ASP A 69 -1.20 16.08 -29.83
CA ASP A 69 0.06 16.64 -30.32
C ASP A 69 1.17 15.56 -30.31
N LEU A 70 2.01 15.51 -31.34
CA LEU A 70 3.08 14.52 -31.49
C LEU A 70 4.02 14.50 -30.28
N GLY A 71 4.21 15.66 -29.63
CA GLY A 71 4.98 15.79 -28.39
C GLY A 71 4.38 14.99 -27.24
N GLN A 72 3.04 14.95 -27.11
CA GLN A 72 2.37 14.17 -26.06
C GLN A 72 2.52 12.67 -26.29
N VAL A 73 2.49 12.22 -27.55
CA VAL A 73 2.72 10.81 -27.90
C VAL A 73 4.13 10.37 -27.50
N MET A 74 5.14 11.17 -27.81
CA MET A 74 6.53 10.84 -27.43
C MET A 74 6.72 10.81 -25.90
N VAL A 75 6.13 11.76 -25.18
CA VAL A 75 6.17 11.77 -23.70
C VAL A 75 5.48 10.54 -23.12
N ALA A 76 4.33 10.14 -23.68
CA ALA A 76 3.63 8.94 -23.25
C ALA A 76 4.47 7.66 -23.46
N VAL A 77 5.15 7.54 -24.61
CA VAL A 77 6.06 6.42 -24.91
C VAL A 77 7.23 6.39 -23.92
N GLN A 78 7.85 7.54 -23.63
CA GLN A 78 8.95 7.62 -22.67
C GLN A 78 8.50 7.19 -21.26
N LYS A 79 7.33 7.67 -20.83
CA LYS A 79 6.75 7.34 -19.53
C LYS A 79 6.42 5.85 -19.42
N ALA A 80 5.91 5.24 -20.50
CA ALA A 80 5.63 3.81 -20.55
C ALA A 80 6.92 2.98 -20.41
N SER A 81 7.99 3.37 -21.11
CA SER A 81 9.29 2.69 -21.04
C SER A 81 9.87 2.69 -19.61
N VAL A 82 9.90 3.85 -18.95
CA VAL A 82 10.37 3.99 -17.56
C VAL A 82 9.49 3.19 -16.59
N SER A 83 8.17 3.23 -16.78
CA SER A 83 7.22 2.49 -15.93
C SER A 83 7.41 0.96 -16.07
N PHE A 84 7.70 0.48 -17.28
CA PHE A 84 7.98 -0.94 -17.53
C PHE A 84 9.28 -1.40 -16.85
N GLN A 85 10.31 -0.57 -16.90
CA GLN A 85 11.57 -0.83 -16.18
C GLN A 85 11.33 -0.91 -14.67
N ALA A 86 10.56 0.03 -14.12
CA ALA A 86 10.19 0.02 -12.70
C ALA A 86 9.39 -1.24 -12.32
N MET A 87 8.40 -1.63 -13.13
CA MET A 87 7.64 -2.87 -12.91
C MET A 87 8.51 -4.12 -12.92
N THR A 88 9.51 -4.17 -13.80
CA THR A 88 10.45 -5.30 -13.84
C THR A 88 11.24 -5.41 -12.53
N GLN A 89 11.65 -4.28 -11.94
CA GLN A 89 12.33 -4.26 -10.65
C GLN A 89 11.41 -4.70 -9.51
N VAL A 90 10.16 -4.19 -9.50
CA VAL A 90 9.15 -4.61 -8.51
C VAL A 90 8.88 -6.11 -8.62
N ARG A 91 8.71 -6.64 -9.84
CA ARG A 91 8.53 -8.09 -10.07
C ARG A 91 9.69 -8.89 -9.47
N ASN A 92 10.93 -8.48 -9.73
CA ASN A 92 12.11 -9.17 -9.20
C ASN A 92 12.13 -9.12 -7.67
N LYS A 93 11.80 -7.97 -7.06
CA LYS A 93 11.75 -7.81 -5.61
C LYS A 93 10.65 -8.65 -4.94
N LEU A 94 9.51 -8.81 -5.60
CA LEU A 94 8.43 -9.68 -5.12
C LEU A 94 8.81 -11.17 -5.19
N VAL A 95 9.52 -11.58 -6.24
CA VAL A 95 10.04 -12.95 -6.35
C VAL A 95 11.09 -13.23 -5.27
N GLU A 96 11.97 -12.28 -4.98
CA GLU A 96 12.92 -12.35 -3.86
C GLU A 96 12.20 -12.48 -2.53
N ALA A 97 11.23 -11.58 -2.24
CA ALA A 97 10.47 -11.61 -0.99
C ALA A 97 9.71 -12.94 -0.78
N TYR A 98 9.16 -13.52 -1.85
CA TYR A 98 8.54 -14.84 -1.78
C TYR A 98 9.55 -15.95 -1.44
N ARG A 99 10.73 -15.93 -2.07
CA ARG A 99 11.82 -16.87 -1.78
C ARG A 99 12.33 -16.72 -0.36
N ASP A 100 12.46 -15.50 0.15
CA ASP A 100 12.93 -15.23 1.51
C ASP A 100 11.93 -15.74 2.56
N VAL A 101 10.61 -15.55 2.34
CA VAL A 101 9.57 -16.12 3.21
C VAL A 101 9.60 -17.65 3.19
N MET A 102 9.84 -18.26 2.03
CA MET A 102 9.87 -19.72 1.88
C MET A 102 11.13 -20.36 2.49
N ASN A 103 12.24 -19.62 2.54
CA ASN A 103 13.51 -20.05 3.12
C ASN A 103 13.68 -19.64 4.58
N MET A 104 12.70 -18.96 5.18
CA MET A 104 12.71 -18.65 6.60
C MET A 104 12.59 -19.98 7.38
N PRO A 105 13.63 -20.39 8.15
CA PRO A 105 13.51 -21.57 8.98
C PRO A 105 12.49 -21.28 10.09
N LEU A 106 11.54 -22.20 10.27
CA LEU A 106 10.61 -22.21 11.41
C LEU A 106 11.38 -22.34 12.74
#